data_AF-W5NMK7-F1
#
_entry.id   AF-W5NMK7-F1
#
_cell.length_a   1.000
_cell.length_b   1.000
_cell.length_c   1.000
_cell.angle_alpha   90.00
_cell.angle_beta   90.00
_cell.angle_gamma   90.00
#
_symmetry.space_group_name_H-M   'P 1'
#
loop_
_entity.id
_entity.type
_entity.pdbx_description
1 polymer ?
#
loop_
_entity_poly.entity_id
_entity_poly.type
_entity_poly.pdbx_seq_one_letter_code
_entity_poly.pdbx_strand_id
1 'polypeptide(L)' 'SLPLSVPQILSGVMLQVLAEEYSDSFTQDVQQAWTKLMGVVYWHITAAYKEVGWVQLSSSAV' A
#
# COMPACT_ATOMS: atom_id res chain seq x y z
N SER A 1 -12.66 -7.24 -10.70
CA SER A 1 -11.59 -7.72 -9.80
C SER A 1 -10.55 -6.63 -9.69
N LEU A 2 -10.49 -5.91 -8.57
CA LEU A 2 -9.51 -4.83 -8.39
C LEU A 2 -8.11 -5.44 -8.40
N PRO A 3 -7.23 -5.10 -9.35
CA PRO A 3 -5.89 -5.65 -9.37
C PRO A 3 -5.17 -5.30 -8.08
N LEU A 4 -4.31 -6.20 -7.58
CA LEU A 4 -3.47 -5.99 -6.39
C LEU A 4 -2.55 -4.75 -6.48
N SER A 5 -2.53 -4.07 -7.64
CA SER A 5 -1.94 -2.75 -7.82
C SER A 5 -2.71 -1.65 -7.10
N VAL A 6 -4.02 -1.77 -6.82
CA VAL A 6 -4.80 -0.69 -6.19
C VAL A 6 -4.35 -0.40 -4.75
N PRO A 7 -4.14 -1.40 -3.87
CA PRO A 7 -3.60 -1.13 -2.53
C PRO A 7 -2.18 -0.55 -2.55
N GLN A 8 -1.35 -0.95 -3.52
CA GLN A 8 0.00 -0.41 -3.71
C GLN A 8 -0.04 1.05 -4.19
N ILE A 9 -0.88 1.33 -5.19
CA ILE A 9 -1.13 2.69 -5.69
C ILE A 9 -1.70 3.57 -4.57
N LEU A 10 -2.68 3.07 -3.81
CA LEU A 10 -3.28 3.80 -2.70
C LEU A 10 -2.25 4.13 -1.61
N SER A 11 -1.36 3.18 -1.29
CA SER A 11 -0.28 3.43 -0.32
C SER A 11 0.69 4.51 -0.80
N GLY A 12 1.02 4.52 -2.10
CA GLY A 12 1.83 5.56 -2.72
C GLY A 12 1.15 6.92 -2.67
N VAL A 13 -0.14 6.98 -3.03
CA VAL A 13 -0.94 8.23 -3.00
C VAL A 13 -1.05 8.76 -1.58
N MET A 14 -1.30 7.92 -0.58
CA MET A 14 -1.36 8.35 0.83
C MET A 14 -0.04 8.95 1.29
N LEU A 15 1.10 8.30 0.98
CA LEU A 15 2.41 8.83 1.33
C LEU A 15 2.69 10.17 0.63
N GLN A 16 2.29 10.31 -0.63
CA GLN A 16 2.48 11.53 -1.41
C GLN A 16 1.65 12.69 -0.84
N VAL A 17 0.36 12.46 -0.55
CA VAL A 17 -0.52 13.46 0.09
C VAL A 17 0.01 13.86 1.46
N LEU A 18 0.48 12.90 2.28
CA LEU A 18 1.05 13.21 3.59
C LEU A 18 2.34 14.03 3.49
N ALA A 19 3.18 13.75 2.49
CA ALA A 19 4.40 14.50 2.25
C ALA A 19 4.13 15.93 1.75
N GLU A 20 3.08 16.12 0.94
CA GLU A 20 2.68 17.42 0.42
C GLU A 20 2.01 18.29 1.50
N GLU A 21 1.07 17.74 2.27
CA GLU A 21 0.30 18.49 3.27
C GLU A 21 1.08 18.72 4.58
N TYR A 22 2.00 17.82 4.95
CA TYR A 22 2.72 17.87 6.22
C TYR A 22 4.24 17.93 6.02
N SER A 23 4.73 18.55 4.95
CA SER A 23 6.15 18.56 4.57
C SER A 23 7.12 18.88 5.73
N ASP A 24 6.76 19.83 6.60
CA ASP A 24 7.58 20.24 7.76
C ASP A 24 7.64 19.19 8.88
N SER A 25 6.62 18.33 8.99
CA SER A 25 6.48 17.29 10.02
C SER A 25 6.72 15.88 9.49
N PHE A 26 6.67 15.69 8.17
CA PHE A 26 6.82 14.42 7.49
C PHE A 26 8.30 14.14 7.20
N THR A 27 9.08 14.13 8.28
CA THR A 27 10.52 13.87 8.24
C THR A 27 10.80 12.47 7.70
N GLN A 28 12.06 12.20 7.36
CA GLN A 28 12.48 10.90 6.82
C GLN A 28 12.09 9.72 7.74
N ASP A 29 12.19 9.89 9.06
CA ASP A 29 11.81 8.85 10.02
C ASP A 29 10.30 8.59 10.02
N VAL A 30 9.50 9.65 9.90
CA VAL A 30 8.04 9.57 9.79
C VAL A 30 7.66 8.90 8.46
N GLN A 31 8.30 9.28 7.35
CA GLN A 31 8.12 8.62 6.05
C GLN A 31 8.39 7.12 6.10
N GLN A 32 9.48 6.71 6.78
CA GLN A 32 9.81 5.30 6.94
C GLN A 32 8.78 4.56 7.81
N ALA A 33 8.30 5.18 8.89
CA ALA A 33 7.27 4.60 9.74
C ALA A 33 5.96 4.37 8.96
N TRP A 34 5.54 5.37 8.19
CA TRP A 34 4.35 5.26 7.34
C TRP A 34 4.51 4.23 6.21
N THR A 35 5.69 4.16 5.60
CA THR A 35 5.97 3.13 4.57
C THR A 35 5.86 1.73 5.16
N LYS A 36 6.40 1.50 6.37
CA LYS A 36 6.27 0.22 7.08
C LYS A 36 4.82 -0.10 7.41
N LEU A 37 4.07 0.88 7.92
CA LEU A 37 2.65 0.73 8.21
C LEU A 37 1.86 0.31 6.97
N MET A 38 2.09 0.97 5.83
CA MET A 38 1.42 0.62 4.57
C MET A 38 1.78 -0.79 4.10
N GLY A 39 3.03 -1.22 4.28
CA GLY A 39 3.45 -2.60 4.02
C GLY A 39 2.70 -3.62 4.87
N VAL A 40 2.49 -3.34 6.15
CA VAL A 40 1.72 -4.18 7.07
C VAL A 40 0.24 -4.23 6.67
N VAL A 41 -0.36 -3.09 6.33
CA VAL A 41 -1.76 -3.02 5.85
C VAL A 41 -1.91 -3.84 4.56
N TYR A 42 -1.03 -3.66 3.59
CA TYR A 42 -1.02 -4.44 2.35
C TYR A 42 -0.92 -5.95 2.62
N TRP A 43 -0.04 -6.36 3.53
CA TRP A 43 0.12 -7.76 3.92
C TRP A 43 -1.16 -8.33 4.50
N HIS A 44 -1.78 -7.65 5.48
CA HIS A 44 -3.02 -8.11 6.10
C HIS A 44 -4.20 -8.17 5.13
N ILE A 45 -4.34 -7.16 4.26
CA ILE A 45 -5.36 -7.18 3.20
C ILE A 45 -5.11 -8.38 2.28
N THR A 46 -3.89 -8.55 1.79
CA THR A 46 -3.56 -9.68 0.90
C THR A 46 -3.83 -11.03 1.57
N ALA A 47 -3.50 -11.18 2.85
CA ALA A 47 -3.78 -12.38 3.62
C ALA A 47 -5.29 -12.65 3.75
N ALA A 48 -6.08 -11.65 4.16
CA ALA A 48 -7.52 -11.78 4.29
C ALA A 48 -8.22 -12.12 2.97
N TYR A 49 -7.76 -11.54 1.86
CA TYR A 49 -8.27 -11.87 0.52
C TYR A 49 -7.94 -13.32 0.13
N LYS A 50 -6.71 -13.80 0.43
CA LYS A 50 -6.35 -15.21 0.20
C LYS A 50 -7.21 -16.18 1.01
N GLU A 51 -7.52 -15.85 2.26
CA GLU A 51 -8.35 -16.67 3.15
C GLU A 51 -9.76 -16.90 2.60
N VAL A 52 -10.34 -15.92 1.90
CA VAL A 52 -11.66 -16.05 1.26
C VAL A 52 -11.60 -16.62 -0.17
N GLY A 53 -10.48 -17.25 -0.53
CA GLY A 53 -10.30 -17.93 -1.82
C GLY A 53 -9.97 -17.00 -2.98
N TRP A 54 -9.56 -15.77 -2.71
CA TRP A 54 -9.16 -14.83 -3.76
C TRP A 54 -7.78 -15.21 -4.31
N VAL A 55 -7.75 -15.70 -5.56
CA VAL A 55 -6.50 -16.03 -6.24
C VAL A 55 -5.89 -14.76 -6.82
N GLN A 56 -4.68 -14.42 -6.35
CA GLN A 56 -3.87 -13.37 -6.95
C GLN A 56 -3.54 -13.77 -8.39
N LEU A 57 -4.32 -13.30 -9.35
CA LEU A 57 -3.96 -13.32 -10.75
C LEU A 57 -2.79 -12.34 -10.91
N SER A 58 -1.57 -12.86 -10.90
CA SER A 58 -0.43 -12.13 -11.45
C SER A 58 -0.76 -11.90 -12.92
N SER A 59 -1.14 -10.68 -13.27
CA SER A 59 -1.18 -10.25 -14.67
C SER A 59 0.27 -10.11 -15.15
N SER A 60 0.95 -11.25 -15.29
CA SER A 60 2.07 -11.40 -16.19
C SER A 60 1.49 -11.72 -17.56
N ALA A 61 0.97 -10.71 -18.23
CA ALA A 61 0.49 -10.82 -19.59
C ALA A 61 1.07 -9.65 -20.41
N VAL A 62 2.18 -10.00 -21.07
CA VAL A 62 2.87 -9.37 -22.21
C VAL A 62 3.57 -8.04 -21.96
#